data_AF-X1ATE6-F1
#
_entry.id   AF-X1ATE6-F1
#
_cell.length_a   1.000
_cell.length_b   1.000
_cell.length_c   1.000
_cell.angle_alpha   90.00
_cell.angle_beta   90.00
_cell.angle_gamma   90.00
#
_symmetry.space_group_name_H-M   'P 1'
#
loop_
_entity.id
_entity.type
_entity.pdbx_description
1 polymer ?
#
loop_
_entity_poly.entity_id
_entity_poly.type
_entity_poly.pdbx_seq_one_letter_code
_entity_poly.pdbx_strand_id
1 'polypeptide(L)'
;MNKDSILIDLAKKGWEAKKVKEEVPILVVLGNPPYSVSSENKTEFIENLMNNYKEDVRDERNIQPLSDDYIKFIRFSHWKIDQSGKGILGFITNNSYLSGIIHRGMRRKLLETFDEIYILNLHGSSRIGEKTPEGNKDENVFDIQQGVAIALYIKHEKPQKEKKVYYTDLWGLREEKYEYLFGNDIQTTKWQKIEPLEPYYFFVPKDFTLKDEYEKF
;
A
#
# COMPACT_ATOMS: atom_id res chain seq x y z
N MET A 1 7.80 -44.13 8.14
CA MET A 1 6.82 -43.02 8.13
C MET A 1 6.14 -42.99 6.78
N ASN A 2 4.80 -43.08 6.76
CA ASN A 2 4.05 -43.29 5.52
C ASN A 2 3.82 -41.97 4.78
N LYS A 3 4.27 -41.87 3.52
CA LYS A 3 4.28 -40.65 2.69
C LYS A 3 2.84 -40.11 2.46
N ASP A 4 1.87 -41.02 2.46
CA ASP A 4 0.45 -40.72 2.25
C ASP A 4 -0.19 -40.01 3.44
N SER A 5 0.29 -40.28 4.66
CA SER A 5 -0.20 -39.63 5.90
C SER A 5 0.15 -38.13 5.91
N ILE A 6 1.34 -37.77 5.41
CA ILE A 6 1.82 -36.39 5.35
C ILE A 6 1.01 -35.58 4.32
N LEU A 7 0.69 -36.17 3.17
CA LEU A 7 -0.10 -35.51 2.11
C LEU A 7 -1.55 -35.27 2.54
N ILE A 8 -2.16 -36.22 3.25
CA ILE A 8 -3.52 -36.07 3.80
C ILE A 8 -3.54 -34.99 4.89
N ASP A 9 -2.52 -34.95 5.75
CA ASP A 9 -2.42 -33.96 6.83
C ASP A 9 -2.16 -32.55 6.30
N LEU A 10 -1.33 -32.40 5.25
CA LEU A 10 -1.13 -31.14 4.54
C LEU A 10 -2.39 -30.67 3.80
N ALA A 11 -3.12 -31.59 3.15
CA ALA A 11 -4.38 -31.27 2.50
C ALA A 11 -5.44 -30.84 3.52
N LYS A 12 -5.54 -31.50 4.67
CA LYS A 12 -6.41 -31.11 5.79
C LYS A 12 -6.06 -29.73 6.33
N LYS A 13 -4.78 -29.46 6.61
CA LYS A 13 -4.31 -28.15 7.07
C LYS A 13 -4.59 -27.06 6.03
N GLY A 14 -4.43 -27.36 4.75
CA GLY A 14 -4.80 -26.47 3.65
C GLY A 14 -6.29 -26.16 3.61
N TRP A 15 -7.14 -27.17 3.81
CA TRP A 15 -8.60 -27.03 3.88
C TRP A 15 -9.07 -26.27 5.11
N GLU A 16 -8.50 -26.54 6.29
CA GLU A 16 -8.84 -25.82 7.52
C GLU A 16 -8.38 -24.36 7.45
N ALA A 17 -7.17 -24.10 6.93
CA ALA A 17 -6.70 -22.74 6.68
C ALA A 17 -7.58 -22.02 5.64
N LYS A 18 -8.06 -22.73 4.62
CA LYS A 18 -9.00 -22.18 3.62
C LYS A 18 -10.34 -21.84 4.25
N LYS A 19 -10.91 -22.75 5.06
CA LYS A 19 -12.19 -22.55 5.76
C LYS A 19 -12.12 -21.36 6.72
N VAL A 20 -11.05 -21.24 7.51
CA VAL A 20 -10.83 -20.05 8.36
C VAL A 20 -10.71 -18.78 7.51
N LYS A 21 -9.99 -18.81 6.38
CA LYS A 21 -9.85 -17.63 5.49
C LYS A 21 -11.13 -17.25 4.73
N GLU A 22 -12.07 -18.17 4.60
CA GLU A 22 -13.34 -17.97 3.87
C GLU A 22 -14.51 -17.65 4.79
N GLU A 23 -14.59 -18.29 5.97
CA GLU A 23 -15.73 -18.17 6.90
C GLU A 23 -15.47 -17.25 8.09
N VAL A 24 -14.21 -17.03 8.49
CA VAL A 24 -13.87 -16.11 9.59
C VAL A 24 -13.58 -14.73 9.03
N PRO A 25 -14.21 -13.65 9.56
CA PRO A 25 -13.88 -12.29 9.19
C PRO A 25 -12.39 -12.02 9.44
N ILE A 26 -11.64 -11.77 8.37
CA ILE A 26 -10.22 -11.42 8.47
C ILE A 26 -10.14 -9.97 8.93
N LEU A 27 -9.80 -9.78 10.20
CA LEU A 27 -9.69 -8.46 10.82
C LEU A 27 -8.34 -7.80 10.59
N VAL A 28 -7.28 -8.58 10.33
CA VAL A 28 -5.92 -8.05 10.19
C VAL A 28 -5.22 -8.75 9.04
N VAL A 29 -4.63 -7.99 8.13
CA VAL A 29 -3.77 -8.51 7.05
C VAL A 29 -2.45 -7.76 7.08
N LEU A 30 -1.35 -8.50 7.28
CA LEU A 30 0.01 -7.96 7.32
C LEU A 30 0.86 -8.63 6.24
N GLY A 31 1.87 -7.94 5.70
CA GLY A 31 2.82 -8.58 4.80
C GLY A 31 3.77 -7.67 4.04
N ASN A 32 4.80 -8.30 3.47
CA ASN A 32 5.67 -7.75 2.43
C ASN A 32 5.27 -8.43 1.10
N PRO A 33 4.25 -7.92 0.38
CA PRO A 33 3.77 -8.57 -0.83
C PRO A 33 4.82 -8.52 -1.95
N PRO A 34 4.76 -9.48 -2.89
CA PRO A 34 5.73 -9.55 -3.98
C PRO A 34 5.65 -8.31 -4.90
N TYR A 35 6.81 -7.87 -5.39
CA TYR A 35 6.95 -6.77 -6.36
C TYR A 35 7.16 -7.36 -7.76
N SER A 36 6.10 -7.42 -8.56
CA SER A 36 6.19 -7.95 -9.92
C SER A 36 5.13 -7.33 -10.82
N VAL A 37 5.60 -6.48 -11.72
CA VAL A 37 4.79 -5.84 -12.75
C VAL A 37 4.33 -6.85 -13.83
N SER A 38 5.13 -7.89 -14.09
CA SER A 38 4.82 -9.01 -14.99
C SER A 38 4.21 -10.18 -14.22
N SER A 39 3.08 -9.90 -13.55
CA SER A 39 2.35 -10.84 -12.70
C SER A 39 1.90 -12.10 -13.45
N GLU A 40 2.18 -13.28 -12.88
CA GLU A 40 1.54 -14.55 -13.27
C GLU A 40 0.14 -14.71 -12.63
N ASN A 41 -0.16 -13.90 -11.61
CA ASN A 41 -1.44 -13.89 -10.89
C ASN A 41 -2.55 -13.19 -11.69
N LYS A 42 -2.97 -13.78 -12.80
CA LYS A 42 -4.00 -13.26 -13.71
C LYS A 42 -5.32 -14.01 -13.59
N THR A 43 -5.75 -14.31 -12.37
CA THR A 43 -7.06 -14.95 -12.18
C THR A 43 -8.17 -13.97 -12.54
N GLU A 44 -9.27 -14.46 -13.12
CA GLU A 44 -10.42 -13.62 -13.48
C GLU A 44 -10.95 -12.84 -12.26
N PHE A 45 -10.94 -13.49 -11.09
CA PHE A 45 -11.32 -12.87 -9.83
C PHE A 45 -10.50 -11.61 -9.49
N ILE A 46 -9.15 -11.69 -9.53
CA ILE A 46 -8.33 -10.53 -9.16
C ILE A 46 -8.41 -9.43 -10.20
N GLU A 47 -8.50 -9.77 -11.49
CA GLU A 47 -8.66 -8.77 -12.55
C GLU A 47 -10.00 -8.04 -12.43
N ASN A 48 -11.08 -8.75 -12.08
CA ASN A 48 -12.38 -8.14 -11.80
C ASN A 48 -12.31 -7.19 -10.59
N LEU A 49 -11.61 -7.57 -9.51
CA LEU A 49 -11.40 -6.67 -8.37
C LEU A 49 -10.59 -5.43 -8.76
N MET A 50 -9.57 -5.60 -9.61
CA MET A 50 -8.69 -4.52 -10.06
C MET A 50 -9.39 -3.48 -10.95
N ASN A 51 -10.49 -3.85 -11.62
CA ASN A 51 -11.30 -2.90 -12.40
C ASN A 51 -11.78 -1.70 -11.59
N ASN A 52 -11.95 -1.87 -10.27
CA ASN A 52 -12.32 -0.81 -9.35
C ASN A 52 -11.19 0.22 -9.15
N TYR A 53 -9.93 -0.23 -9.08
CA TYR A 53 -8.77 0.67 -8.98
C TYR A 53 -8.42 1.35 -10.31
N LYS A 54 -8.75 0.69 -11.43
CA LYS A 54 -8.50 1.17 -12.79
C LYS A 54 -9.59 2.13 -13.30
N GLU A 55 -10.70 2.30 -12.58
CA GLU A 55 -11.89 3.07 -13.00
C GLU A 55 -11.53 4.48 -13.49
N ASP A 56 -10.81 5.26 -12.68
CA ASP A 56 -10.53 6.68 -12.96
C ASP A 56 -9.46 6.91 -14.03
N VAL A 57 -8.82 5.84 -14.52
CA VAL A 57 -7.65 5.89 -15.38
C VAL A 57 -7.79 5.04 -16.64
N ARG A 58 -9.00 4.53 -16.95
CA ARG A 58 -9.21 3.66 -18.11
C ARG A 58 -8.78 4.28 -19.43
N ASP A 59 -8.91 5.60 -19.53
CA ASP A 59 -8.56 6.37 -20.72
C ASP A 59 -7.09 6.84 -20.74
N GLU A 60 -6.29 6.49 -19.72
CA GLU A 60 -4.87 6.82 -19.68
C GLU A 60 -4.05 5.93 -20.62
N ARG A 61 -3.03 6.52 -21.24
CA ARG A 61 -2.21 5.85 -22.27
C ARG A 61 -1.52 4.57 -21.77
N ASN A 62 -1.07 4.55 -20.52
CA ASN A 62 -0.38 3.40 -19.94
C ASN A 62 -0.75 3.19 -18.47
N ILE A 63 -1.65 2.24 -18.22
CA ILE A 63 -2.03 1.81 -16.87
C ILE A 63 -1.37 0.50 -16.44
N GLN A 64 -0.42 -0.02 -17.22
CA GLN A 64 0.23 -1.30 -16.96
C GLN A 64 0.82 -1.39 -15.53
N PRO A 65 1.45 -0.34 -14.96
CA PRO A 65 1.99 -0.43 -13.60
C PRO A 65 0.93 -0.71 -12.51
N LEU A 66 -0.35 -0.41 -12.73
CA LEU A 66 -1.42 -0.80 -11.79
C LEU A 66 -1.60 -2.32 -11.65
N SER A 67 -1.04 -3.10 -12.57
CA SER A 67 -1.14 -4.56 -12.56
C SER A 67 -0.01 -5.24 -11.79
N ASP A 68 0.82 -4.48 -11.08
CA ASP A 68 1.85 -5.00 -10.18
C ASP A 68 1.23 -5.85 -9.05
N ASP A 69 1.88 -6.98 -8.74
CA ASP A 69 1.42 -7.94 -7.74
C ASP A 69 1.23 -7.32 -6.34
N TYR A 70 2.03 -6.31 -5.94
CA TYR A 70 1.80 -5.65 -4.66
C TYR A 70 0.48 -4.86 -4.64
N ILE A 71 0.09 -4.27 -5.77
CA ILE A 71 -1.18 -3.55 -5.91
C ILE A 71 -2.33 -4.54 -5.90
N LYS A 72 -2.18 -5.68 -6.59
CA LYS A 72 -3.15 -6.78 -6.54
C LYS A 72 -3.33 -7.29 -5.11
N PHE A 73 -2.24 -7.43 -4.35
CA PHE A 73 -2.29 -7.85 -2.96
C PHE A 73 -3.00 -6.82 -2.07
N ILE A 74 -2.71 -5.52 -2.24
CA ILE A 74 -3.45 -4.44 -1.56
C ILE A 74 -4.93 -4.51 -1.92
N ARG A 75 -5.27 -4.68 -3.20
CA ARG A 75 -6.67 -4.74 -3.66
C ARG A 75 -7.42 -5.94 -3.09
N PHE A 76 -6.79 -7.11 -3.07
CA PHE A 76 -7.35 -8.32 -2.47
C PHE A 76 -7.58 -8.13 -0.97
N SER A 77 -6.61 -7.57 -0.26
CA SER A 77 -6.70 -7.32 1.18
C SER A 77 -7.76 -6.27 1.50
N HIS A 78 -7.86 -5.22 0.69
CA HIS A 78 -8.93 -4.23 0.74
C HIS A 78 -10.30 -4.90 0.57
N TRP A 79 -10.48 -5.77 -0.43
CA TRP A 79 -11.73 -6.51 -0.61
C TRP A 79 -12.08 -7.36 0.63
N LYS A 80 -11.11 -8.03 1.26
CA LYS A 80 -11.34 -8.77 2.51
C LYS A 80 -11.84 -7.87 3.64
N ILE A 81 -11.28 -6.67 3.78
CA ILE A 81 -11.72 -5.70 4.79
C ILE A 81 -13.12 -5.16 4.49
N ASP A 82 -13.49 -4.97 3.22
CA ASP A 82 -14.85 -4.60 2.85
C ASP A 82 -15.87 -5.66 3.27
N GLN A 83 -15.54 -6.95 3.12
CA GLN A 83 -16.41 -8.03 3.59
C GLN A 83 -16.51 -8.09 5.11
N SER A 84 -15.42 -7.78 5.82
CA SER A 84 -15.35 -7.79 7.28
C SER A 84 -16.08 -6.59 7.91
N GLY A 85 -16.16 -5.45 7.21
CA GLY A 85 -16.72 -4.21 7.73
C GLY A 85 -15.80 -3.45 8.71
N LYS A 86 -14.78 -4.12 9.27
CA LYS A 86 -13.74 -3.53 10.12
C LYS A 86 -12.42 -4.29 9.99
N GLY A 87 -11.31 -3.63 10.29
CA GLY A 87 -10.00 -4.26 10.38
C GLY A 87 -8.83 -3.36 10.01
N ILE A 88 -7.65 -3.96 9.95
CA ILE A 88 -6.37 -3.28 9.76
C ILE A 88 -5.59 -3.97 8.63
N LEU A 89 -5.05 -3.18 7.71
CA LEU A 89 -4.03 -3.61 6.76
C LEU A 89 -2.69 -3.01 7.15
N GLY A 90 -1.60 -3.77 7.04
CA GLY A 90 -0.25 -3.28 7.32
C GLY A 90 0.79 -3.86 6.39
N PHE A 91 1.33 -3.05 5.49
CA PHE A 91 2.24 -3.51 4.44
C PHE A 91 3.49 -2.67 4.34
N ILE A 92 4.61 -3.31 3.97
CA ILE A 92 5.74 -2.63 3.35
C ILE A 92 5.67 -2.91 1.85
N THR A 93 5.62 -1.85 1.03
CA THR A 93 5.44 -1.97 -0.43
C THR A 93 6.27 -0.96 -1.21
N ASN A 94 6.40 -1.16 -2.52
CA ASN A 94 6.89 -0.12 -3.44
C ASN A 94 6.07 1.17 -3.25
N ASN A 95 6.75 2.30 -3.08
CA ASN A 95 6.14 3.59 -2.75
C ASN A 95 5.55 4.36 -3.95
N SER A 96 5.67 3.84 -5.18
CA SER A 96 5.27 4.55 -6.40
C SER A 96 3.77 4.93 -6.44
N TYR A 97 2.91 4.18 -5.75
CA TYR A 97 1.48 4.48 -5.69
C TYR A 97 1.16 5.70 -4.83
N LEU A 98 2.07 6.19 -3.99
CA LEU A 98 1.81 7.35 -3.14
C LEU A 98 1.64 8.63 -3.96
N SER A 99 2.44 8.77 -5.03
CA SER A 99 2.51 9.98 -5.86
C SER A 99 2.28 9.74 -7.37
N GLY A 100 2.16 8.49 -7.83
CA GLY A 100 1.96 8.20 -9.25
C GLY A 100 0.58 8.64 -9.76
N ILE A 101 0.53 9.30 -10.92
CA ILE A 101 -0.69 9.87 -11.51
C ILE A 101 -1.76 8.80 -11.78
N ILE A 102 -1.35 7.65 -12.32
CA ILE A 102 -2.25 6.54 -12.65
C ILE A 102 -2.80 5.80 -11.42
N HIS A 103 -2.32 6.11 -10.21
CA HIS A 103 -2.78 5.46 -8.97
C HIS A 103 -3.91 6.24 -8.27
N ARG A 104 -4.44 7.30 -8.91
CA ARG A 104 -5.50 8.14 -8.32
C ARG A 104 -6.76 7.35 -7.96
N GLY A 105 -7.19 6.40 -8.81
CA GLY A 105 -8.34 5.55 -8.53
C GLY A 105 -8.11 4.60 -7.36
N MET A 106 -6.91 4.01 -7.27
CA MET A 106 -6.51 3.23 -6.10
C MET A 106 -6.58 4.06 -4.81
N ARG A 107 -5.99 5.27 -4.79
CA ARG A 107 -6.00 6.13 -3.60
C ARG A 107 -7.40 6.59 -3.22
N ARG A 108 -8.23 7.00 -4.19
CA ARG A 108 -9.64 7.34 -3.95
C ARG A 108 -10.39 6.19 -3.29
N LYS A 109 -10.26 4.97 -3.80
CA LYS A 109 -10.91 3.78 -3.24
C LYS A 109 -10.43 3.44 -1.84
N LEU A 110 -9.15 3.64 -1.55
CA LEU A 110 -8.63 3.49 -0.18
C LEU A 110 -9.24 4.53 0.77
N LEU A 111 -9.40 5.79 0.34
CA LEU A 111 -10.03 6.85 1.14
C LEU A 111 -11.53 6.63 1.38
N GLU A 112 -12.24 6.06 0.42
CA GLU A 112 -13.66 5.69 0.58
C GLU A 112 -13.86 4.65 1.69
N THR A 113 -12.90 3.72 1.83
CA THR A 113 -13.04 2.57 2.73
C THR A 113 -12.44 2.78 4.12
N PHE A 114 -11.20 3.28 4.19
CA PHE A 114 -10.43 3.33 5.44
C PHE A 114 -10.63 4.67 6.15
N ASP A 115 -10.80 4.63 7.47
CA ASP A 115 -10.97 5.81 8.32
C ASP A 115 -9.65 6.52 8.59
N GLU A 116 -8.57 5.75 8.76
CA GLU A 116 -7.24 6.28 9.02
C GLU A 116 -6.22 5.57 8.15
N ILE A 117 -5.33 6.34 7.53
CA ILE A 117 -4.23 5.84 6.70
C ILE A 117 -2.94 6.45 7.23
N TYR A 118 -1.94 5.63 7.54
CA TYR A 118 -0.63 6.05 7.99
C TYR A 118 0.42 5.59 6.99
N ILE A 119 1.23 6.51 6.49
CA ILE A 119 2.25 6.25 5.47
C ILE A 119 3.61 6.72 6.00
N LEU A 120 4.49 5.76 6.30
CA LEU A 120 5.89 6.01 6.58
C LEU A 120 6.68 5.73 5.29
N ASN A 121 7.04 6.76 4.56
CA ASN A 121 7.80 6.62 3.32
C ASN A 121 9.28 6.42 3.65
N LEU A 122 9.83 5.25 3.32
CA LEU A 122 11.21 4.89 3.61
C LEU A 122 12.15 5.22 2.45
N HIS A 123 11.63 5.74 1.33
CA HIS A 123 12.43 6.15 0.17
C HIS A 123 13.41 5.06 -0.30
N GLY A 124 14.62 5.44 -0.70
CA GLY A 124 15.67 4.54 -1.15
C GLY A 124 15.57 4.15 -2.61
N SER A 125 14.94 4.96 -3.47
CA SER A 125 14.82 4.66 -4.89
C SER A 125 16.10 4.98 -5.65
N SER A 126 16.97 3.98 -5.84
CA SER A 126 18.18 4.15 -6.66
C SER A 126 17.87 4.31 -8.15
N ARG A 127 16.68 3.92 -8.62
CA ARG A 127 16.24 4.13 -10.02
C ARG A 127 16.20 5.59 -10.43
N ILE A 128 15.82 6.47 -9.50
CA ILE A 128 15.74 7.93 -9.74
C ILE A 128 16.90 8.67 -9.08
N GLY A 129 17.89 7.94 -8.53
CA GLY A 129 19.00 8.53 -7.79
C GLY A 129 18.53 9.35 -6.60
N GLU A 130 17.53 8.84 -5.87
CA GLU A 130 16.92 9.54 -4.73
C GLU A 130 17.99 9.88 -3.66
N LYS A 131 17.86 11.08 -3.08
CA LYS A 131 18.77 11.64 -2.07
C LYS A 131 17.94 12.25 -0.96
N THR A 132 18.54 12.42 0.21
CA THR A 132 17.90 13.16 1.30
C THR A 132 17.63 14.61 0.89
N PRO A 133 16.74 15.34 1.57
CA PRO A 133 16.50 16.77 1.32
C PRO A 133 17.77 17.63 1.37
N GLU A 134 18.76 17.22 2.16
CA GLU A 134 20.08 17.85 2.30
C GLU A 134 21.08 17.45 1.19
N GLY A 135 20.68 16.55 0.28
CA GLY A 135 21.51 16.05 -0.81
C GLY A 135 22.44 14.88 -0.43
N ASN A 136 22.27 14.31 0.76
CA ASN A 136 23.05 13.16 1.22
C ASN A 136 22.56 11.85 0.56
N LYS A 137 23.32 10.78 0.78
CA LYS A 137 22.95 9.44 0.34
C LYS A 137 21.68 8.99 1.07
N ASP A 138 20.72 8.47 0.31
CA ASP A 138 19.55 7.80 0.83
C ASP A 138 19.56 6.33 0.40
N GLU A 139 19.40 5.42 1.36
CA GLU A 139 19.52 3.99 1.12
C GLU A 139 18.20 3.26 1.33
N ASN A 140 17.95 2.27 0.49
CA ASN A 140 16.80 1.39 0.65
C ASN A 140 16.99 0.43 1.82
N VAL A 141 15.91 0.12 2.54
CA VAL A 141 15.89 -0.87 3.63
C VAL A 141 15.98 -2.32 3.13
N PHE A 142 15.89 -2.55 1.82
CA PHE A 142 16.14 -3.84 1.18
C PHE A 142 17.21 -3.69 0.09
N ASP A 143 17.77 -4.81 -0.37
CA ASP A 143 18.69 -4.84 -1.53
C ASP A 143 17.93 -4.79 -2.86
N ILE A 144 17.13 -3.73 -3.06
CA ILE A 144 16.32 -3.47 -4.26
C ILE A 144 16.49 -2.03 -4.75
N GLN A 145 15.99 -1.73 -5.95
CA GLN A 145 16.18 -0.41 -6.58
C GLN A 145 14.99 0.54 -6.40
N GLN A 146 13.80 0.02 -6.13
CA GLN A 146 12.57 0.79 -5.99
C GLN A 146 12.43 1.30 -4.56
N GLY A 147 12.00 2.56 -4.40
CA GLY A 147 11.67 3.09 -3.09
C GLY A 147 10.52 2.33 -2.43
N VAL A 148 10.53 2.25 -1.10
CA VAL A 148 9.51 1.53 -0.34
C VAL A 148 8.86 2.39 0.74
N ALA A 149 7.66 2.01 1.15
CA ALA A 149 6.92 2.66 2.22
C ALA A 149 6.19 1.62 3.07
N ILE A 150 6.12 1.87 4.37
CA ILE A 150 5.23 1.17 5.29
C ILE A 150 3.89 1.91 5.30
N ALA A 151 2.80 1.18 5.08
CA ALA A 151 1.46 1.72 5.04
C ALA A 151 0.54 0.92 5.97
N LEU A 152 -0.16 1.64 6.87
CA LEU A 152 -1.24 1.10 7.70
C LEU A 152 -2.57 1.68 7.24
N TYR A 153 -3.58 0.84 7.11
CA TYR A 153 -4.93 1.24 6.75
C TYR A 153 -5.91 0.71 7.79
N ILE A 154 -6.69 1.58 8.42
CA ILE A 154 -7.55 1.24 9.55
C ILE A 154 -9.01 1.52 9.18
N LYS A 155 -9.85 0.49 9.28
CA LYS A 155 -11.31 0.59 9.14
C LYS A 155 -11.95 0.26 10.48
N HIS A 156 -12.62 1.24 11.06
CA HIS A 156 -13.37 1.09 12.31
C HIS A 156 -14.74 0.47 12.04
N GLU A 157 -15.29 -0.21 13.04
CA GLU A 157 -16.64 -0.78 12.98
C GLU A 157 -17.73 0.28 12.80
N LYS A 158 -17.51 1.44 13.43
CA LYS A 158 -18.34 2.63 13.24
C LYS A 158 -17.56 3.61 12.37
N PRO A 159 -18.10 4.02 11.22
CA PRO A 159 -17.44 5.00 10.36
C PRO A 159 -17.07 6.26 11.14
N GLN A 160 -15.83 6.73 10.97
CA GLN A 160 -15.41 8.00 11.55
C GLN A 160 -16.02 9.16 10.77
N LYS A 161 -16.30 10.27 11.46
CA LYS A 161 -16.82 11.49 10.82
C LYS A 161 -15.85 12.09 9.80
N GLU A 162 -14.55 11.94 10.08
CA GLU A 162 -13.47 12.47 9.27
C GLU A 162 -12.52 11.33 8.91
N LYS A 163 -12.18 11.22 7.63
CA LYS A 163 -11.13 10.35 7.13
C LYS A 163 -9.79 11.05 7.28
N LYS A 164 -8.79 10.37 7.82
CA LYS A 164 -7.49 10.98 8.15
C LYS A 164 -6.38 10.27 7.43
N VAL A 165 -5.48 11.06 6.83
CA VAL A 165 -4.25 10.54 6.23
C VAL A 165 -3.07 11.20 6.92
N TYR A 166 -2.17 10.36 7.39
CA TYR A 166 -0.95 10.70 8.09
C TYR A 166 0.24 10.24 7.26
N TYR A 167 1.23 11.11 7.15
CA TYR A 167 2.41 10.90 6.34
C TYR A 167 3.65 11.30 7.12
N THR A 168 4.75 10.59 6.91
CA THR A 168 6.07 11.06 7.30
C THR A 168 7.14 10.44 6.41
N ASP A 169 8.18 11.20 6.13
CA ASP A 169 9.36 10.71 5.43
C ASP A 169 10.38 10.18 6.43
N LEU A 170 11.04 9.08 6.08
CA LEU A 170 12.22 8.60 6.76
C LEU A 170 13.36 8.45 5.75
N TRP A 171 14.20 9.48 5.72
CA TRP A 171 15.40 9.59 4.91
C TRP A 171 16.63 9.06 5.65
N GLY A 172 17.69 8.72 4.91
CA GLY A 172 19.01 8.44 5.48
C GLY A 172 19.59 7.10 5.07
N LEU A 173 20.60 6.66 5.81
CA LEU A 173 21.27 5.39 5.59
C LEU A 173 20.41 4.22 6.08
N ARG A 174 20.68 3.02 5.57
CA ARG A 174 19.89 1.82 5.91
C ARG A 174 19.87 1.56 7.42
N GLU A 175 21.03 1.65 8.07
CA GLU A 175 21.16 1.42 9.51
C GLU A 175 20.40 2.45 10.34
N GLU A 176 20.45 3.74 9.96
CA GLU A 176 19.70 4.81 10.63
C GLU A 176 18.19 4.58 10.53
N LYS A 177 17.73 4.10 9.36
CA LYS A 177 16.32 3.70 9.16
C LYS A 177 15.95 2.53 10.06
N TYR A 178 16.80 1.52 10.21
CA TYR A 178 16.54 0.40 11.10
C TYR A 178 16.51 0.84 12.57
N GLU A 179 17.46 1.65 13.03
CA GLU A 179 17.46 2.20 14.38
C GLU A 179 16.16 2.95 14.69
N TYR A 180 15.70 3.80 13.75
CA TYR A 180 14.43 4.48 13.87
C TYR A 180 13.26 3.49 13.98
N LEU A 181 13.19 2.49 13.11
CA LEU A 181 12.11 1.51 13.06
C LEU A 181 12.07 0.60 14.31
N PHE A 182 13.21 0.28 14.91
CA PHE A 182 13.26 -0.48 16.18
C PHE A 182 12.86 0.38 17.39
N GLY A 183 13.13 1.68 17.33
CA GLY A 183 12.86 2.62 18.43
C GLY A 183 11.49 3.29 18.39
N ASN A 184 10.71 3.13 17.31
CA ASN A 184 9.46 3.84 17.12
C ASN A 184 8.28 2.94 16.72
N ASP A 185 7.08 3.38 17.06
CA ASP A 185 5.83 2.80 16.65
C ASP A 185 4.86 3.88 16.12
N ILE A 186 3.60 3.51 15.89
CA ILE A 186 2.56 4.42 15.41
C ILE A 186 2.32 5.63 16.36
N GLN A 187 2.56 5.48 17.67
CA GLN A 187 2.33 6.53 18.66
C GLN A 187 3.53 7.47 18.79
N THR A 188 4.75 6.94 18.67
CA THR A 188 5.97 7.75 18.81
C THR A 188 6.41 8.41 17.51
N THR A 189 5.98 7.87 16.36
CA THR A 189 6.25 8.45 15.04
C THR A 189 5.63 9.84 14.92
N LYS A 190 6.42 10.81 14.45
CA LYS A 190 5.95 12.18 14.21
C LYS A 190 5.23 12.26 12.87
N TRP A 191 3.90 12.18 12.93
CA TRP A 191 3.05 12.23 11.75
C TRP A 191 2.67 13.65 11.33
N GLN A 192 2.76 13.91 10.04
CA GLN A 192 2.11 15.05 9.41
C GLN A 192 0.74 14.61 8.89
N LYS A 193 -0.34 15.28 9.32
CA LYS A 193 -1.65 15.10 8.69
C LYS A 193 -1.62 15.75 7.30
N ILE A 194 -2.06 15.03 6.28
CA ILE A 194 -2.19 15.53 4.91
C ILE A 194 -3.64 15.44 4.44
N GLU A 195 -3.99 16.26 3.46
CA GLU A 195 -5.30 16.27 2.81
C GLU A 195 -5.14 15.84 1.35
N PRO A 196 -5.48 14.59 1.01
CA PRO A 196 -5.45 14.14 -0.39
C PRO A 196 -6.55 14.83 -1.20
N LEU A 197 -6.16 15.69 -2.13
CA LEU A 197 -7.08 16.48 -2.95
C LEU A 197 -7.27 15.93 -4.38
N GLU A 198 -8.45 16.17 -4.93
CA GLU A 198 -8.76 15.89 -6.34
C GLU A 198 -7.83 16.62 -7.33
N PRO A 199 -7.64 16.06 -8.54
CA PRO A 199 -8.13 14.76 -9.01
C PRO A 199 -7.20 13.59 -8.63
N TYR A 200 -6.08 13.87 -7.95
CA TYR A 200 -5.00 12.89 -7.78
C TYR A 200 -5.04 12.14 -6.45
N TYR A 201 -5.55 12.76 -5.39
CA TYR A 201 -5.59 12.21 -4.04
C TYR A 201 -4.23 11.70 -3.55
N PHE A 202 -3.15 12.46 -3.74
CA PHE A 202 -1.80 11.99 -3.37
C PHE A 202 -1.68 11.67 -1.88
N PHE A 203 -0.95 10.60 -1.59
CA PHE A 203 -0.58 10.20 -0.22
C PHE A 203 0.84 10.68 0.12
N VAL A 204 1.22 11.83 -0.42
CA VAL A 204 2.44 12.57 -0.06
C VAL A 204 2.06 14.05 0.05
N PRO A 205 2.76 14.85 0.87
CA PRO A 205 2.59 16.29 0.88
C PRO A 205 2.84 16.86 -0.52
N LYS A 206 1.86 17.60 -1.05
CA LYS A 206 2.00 18.36 -2.29
C LYS A 206 1.49 19.75 -2.04
N ASP A 207 2.33 20.72 -2.38
CA ASP A 207 1.91 22.10 -2.45
C ASP A 207 1.22 22.33 -3.80
N PHE A 208 -0.09 22.54 -3.75
CA PHE A 208 -0.90 22.89 -4.93
C PHE A 208 -1.16 24.40 -5.02
N THR A 209 -0.56 25.24 -4.18
CA THR A 209 -0.75 26.69 -4.23
C THR A 209 -0.32 27.32 -5.56
N LEU A 210 0.56 26.66 -6.32
CA LEU A 210 1.03 27.12 -7.63
C LEU A 210 0.24 26.51 -8.82
N LYS A 211 -0.79 25.68 -8.58
CA LYS A 211 -1.54 25.01 -9.66
C LYS A 211 -2.34 26.01 -10.51
N ASP A 212 -2.88 27.05 -9.87
CA ASP A 212 -3.67 28.10 -10.54
C ASP A 212 -2.85 28.96 -11.53
N GLU A 213 -1.51 28.96 -11.41
CA GLU A 213 -0.63 29.65 -12.37
C GLU A 213 -0.29 28.78 -13.59
N TYR A 214 -0.21 27.45 -13.41
CA TYR A 214 0.14 26.53 -14.50
C TYR A 214 -1.05 26.18 -15.41
N GLU A 215 -2.29 26.21 -14.90
CA GLU A 215 -3.49 25.95 -15.71
C GLU A 215 -3.95 27.17 -16.55
N LYS A 216 -3.23 28.29 -16.48
CA LYS A 216 -3.46 29.51 -17.28
C LYS A 216 -2.64 29.58 -18.58
N PHE A 217 -1.82 28.57 -18.87
CA PHE A 217 -1.02 28.45 -20.10
C PHE A 217 -1.35 27.14 -20.84
#